data_AF-A0A7K9UF75-F1
#
_entry.id   AF-A0A7K9UF75-F1
#
_cell.length_a   1.000
_cell.length_b   1.000
_cell.length_c   1.000
_cell.angle_alpha   90.00
_cell.angle_beta   90.00
_cell.angle_gamma   90.00
#
_symmetry.space_group_name_H-M   'P 1'
#
loop_
_entity.id
_entity.type
_entity.pdbx_description
1 polymer ?
#
loop_
_entity_poly.entity_id
_entity_poly.type
_entity_poly.pdbx_seq_one_letter_code
_entity_poly.pdbx_strand_id
1 'polypeptide(L)'
;CVHGALRQLASTPGIFSGAQIFHHPGLHLRPRFLNESCHFYGTHPRALSGNERLDLLRVNAWVREASGGLLPGLLSTMPSEPSLLLLSAVYLRATWRTPLKAKHTVPLPFLRPGRPPLQVPTMTSKKYPVATFTDHHLQVQVGRLELSGGISLVVLVPQGPLGALGPLERALDPPKFL
;
A
#
# COMPACT_ATOMS: atom_id res chain seq x y z
N CYS A 1 6.10 -21.25 8.88
CA CYS A 1 6.09 -21.39 7.40
C CYS A 1 5.61 -20.09 6.76
N VAL A 2 5.94 -19.83 5.50
CA VAL A 2 5.69 -18.54 4.80
C VAL A 2 4.21 -18.13 4.79
N HIS A 3 3.27 -19.07 4.58
CA HIS A 3 1.84 -18.79 4.57
C HIS A 3 1.32 -18.28 5.92
N GLY A 4 1.86 -18.79 7.02
CA GLY A 4 1.53 -18.32 8.37
C GLY A 4 1.96 -16.87 8.60
N ALA A 5 3.17 -16.51 8.17
CA ALA A 5 3.69 -15.15 8.29
C ALA A 5 2.87 -14.15 7.44
N LEU A 6 2.48 -14.54 6.22
CA LEU A 6 1.63 -13.70 5.38
C LEU A 6 0.24 -13.46 5.98
N ARG A 7 -0.37 -14.48 6.61
CA ARG A 7 -1.65 -14.31 7.32
C ARG A 7 -1.55 -13.34 8.50
N GLN A 8 -0.45 -13.40 9.24
CA GLN A 8 -0.21 -12.46 10.34
C GLN A 8 -0.09 -11.02 9.83
N LEU A 9 0.66 -10.81 8.75
CA LEU A 9 0.80 -9.49 8.11
C LEU A 9 -0.55 -8.96 7.61
N ALA A 10 -1.36 -9.78 6.94
CA ALA A 10 -2.69 -9.40 6.46
C ALA A 10 -3.68 -9.10 7.60
N SER A 11 -3.40 -9.59 8.81
CA SER A 11 -4.23 -9.37 10.00
C SER A 11 -3.80 -8.14 10.83
N THR A 12 -2.85 -7.35 10.32
CA THR A 12 -2.34 -6.15 11.02
C THR A 12 -3.46 -5.12 11.20
N PRO A 13 -3.76 -4.67 12.43
CA PRO A 13 -4.78 -3.67 12.68
C PRO A 13 -4.53 -2.38 11.90
N GLY A 14 -5.58 -1.83 11.29
CA GLY A 14 -5.46 -0.63 10.47
C GLY A 14 -4.92 -0.87 9.06
N ILE A 15 -4.66 -2.12 8.66
CA ILE A 15 -4.40 -2.49 7.27
C ILE A 15 -5.49 -3.43 6.80
N PHE A 16 -6.12 -3.09 5.69
CA PHE A 16 -6.85 -4.05 4.88
C PHE A 16 -5.92 -4.59 3.80
N SER A 17 -5.83 -5.91 3.68
CA SER A 17 -5.15 -6.58 2.58
C SER A 17 -6.00 -7.76 2.13
N GLY A 18 -6.33 -7.79 0.85
CA GLY A 18 -7.08 -8.87 0.23
C GLY A 18 -6.44 -9.26 -1.10
N ALA A 19 -6.38 -10.56 -1.37
CA ALA A 19 -5.99 -11.10 -2.65
C ALA A 19 -7.10 -12.01 -3.19
N GLN A 20 -7.30 -12.01 -4.50
CA GLN A 20 -8.25 -12.90 -5.16
C GLN A 20 -7.70 -13.37 -6.50
N ILE A 21 -8.01 -14.62 -6.81
CA ILE A 21 -7.69 -15.23 -8.09
C ILE A 21 -9.00 -15.39 -8.85
N PHE A 22 -9.07 -14.82 -10.04
CA PHE A 22 -10.11 -15.16 -11.00
C PHE A 22 -9.50 -15.98 -12.13
N HIS A 23 -10.24 -16.93 -12.69
CA HIS A 23 -9.73 -17.78 -13.76
C HIS A 23 -10.77 -18.05 -14.83
N HIS A 24 -10.31 -18.34 -16.04
CA HIS A 24 -11.18 -18.75 -17.14
C HIS A 24 -11.93 -20.05 -16.79
N PRO A 25 -13.21 -20.23 -17.19
CA PRO A 25 -13.99 -21.44 -16.91
C PRO A 25 -13.36 -22.73 -17.40
N GLY A 26 -12.70 -22.67 -18.56
CA GLY A 26 -12.00 -23.82 -19.15
C GLY A 26 -10.69 -24.20 -18.42
N LEU A 27 -10.24 -23.40 -17.45
CA LEU A 27 -9.05 -23.71 -16.66
C LEU A 27 -9.43 -24.59 -15.46
N HIS A 28 -9.09 -25.87 -15.54
CA HIS A 28 -9.30 -26.82 -14.44
C HIS A 28 -8.20 -26.72 -13.38
N LEU A 29 -8.49 -26.00 -12.30
CA LEU A 29 -7.59 -25.90 -11.16
C LEU A 29 -7.55 -27.22 -10.37
N ARG A 30 -6.37 -27.61 -9.90
CA ARG A 30 -6.19 -28.83 -9.10
C ARG A 30 -6.94 -28.70 -7.75
N PRO A 31 -7.64 -29.73 -7.26
CA PRO A 31 -8.34 -29.69 -5.97
C PRO A 31 -7.44 -29.28 -4.80
N ARG A 32 -6.18 -29.73 -4.82
CA ARG A 32 -5.19 -29.32 -3.82
C ARG A 32 -4.99 -27.80 -3.78
N PHE A 33 -4.91 -27.14 -4.94
CA PHE A 33 -4.74 -25.70 -5.02
C PHE A 33 -5.95 -24.97 -4.45
N LEU A 34 -7.17 -25.40 -4.79
CA LEU A 34 -8.41 -24.83 -4.25
C LEU A 34 -8.45 -24.92 -2.71
N ASN A 35 -8.15 -26.10 -2.17
CA ASN A 35 -8.15 -26.36 -0.73
C ASN A 35 -7.06 -25.54 -0.01
N GLU A 36 -5.84 -25.52 -0.54
CA GLU A 36 -4.74 -24.76 0.06
C GLU A 36 -4.96 -23.24 -0.04
N SER A 37 -5.53 -22.73 -1.14
CA SER A 37 -5.90 -21.32 -1.26
C SER A 37 -6.90 -20.89 -0.18
N CYS A 38 -7.95 -21.67 0.04
CA CYS A 38 -8.91 -21.38 1.09
C CYS A 38 -8.28 -21.51 2.48
N HIS A 39 -7.52 -22.58 2.73
CA HIS A 39 -6.90 -22.84 4.03
C HIS A 39 -5.90 -21.74 4.44
N PHE A 40 -5.06 -21.27 3.51
CA PHE A 40 -4.02 -20.30 3.82
C PHE A 40 -4.44 -18.85 3.62
N TYR A 41 -5.41 -18.56 2.76
CA TYR A 41 -5.75 -17.17 2.39
C TYR A 41 -7.23 -16.83 2.60
N GLY A 42 -8.06 -17.80 3.04
CA GLY A 42 -9.48 -17.58 3.36
C GLY A 42 -10.38 -17.39 2.13
N THR A 43 -9.88 -17.67 0.93
CA THR A 43 -10.61 -17.47 -0.31
C THR A 43 -10.28 -18.54 -1.34
N HIS A 44 -11.31 -18.98 -2.07
CA HIS A 44 -11.17 -19.84 -3.24
C HIS A 44 -11.00 -19.01 -4.50
N PRO A 45 -10.15 -19.46 -5.45
CA PRO A 45 -10.17 -18.95 -6.80
C PRO A 45 -11.59 -18.99 -7.38
N ARG A 46 -11.97 -17.96 -8.13
CA ARG A 46 -13.32 -17.80 -8.70
C ARG A 46 -13.29 -17.93 -10.21
N ALA A 47 -14.16 -18.76 -10.76
CA ALA A 47 -14.33 -18.81 -12.20
C ALA A 47 -14.97 -17.50 -12.72
N LEU A 48 -14.44 -16.98 -13.82
CA LEU A 48 -15.07 -15.93 -14.61
C LEU A 48 -16.32 -16.47 -15.32
N SER A 49 -17.17 -15.59 -15.84
CA SER A 49 -18.36 -16.01 -16.62
C SER A 49 -18.08 -16.06 -18.12
N GLY A 50 -17.04 -15.39 -18.60
CA GLY A 50 -16.82 -15.14 -20.03
C GLY A 50 -17.62 -13.93 -20.55
N ASN A 51 -18.40 -13.26 -19.68
CA ASN A 51 -19.02 -11.98 -19.99
C ASN A 51 -18.23 -10.87 -19.30
N GLU A 52 -17.48 -10.09 -20.08
CA GLU A 52 -16.59 -9.04 -19.58
C GLU A 52 -17.28 -8.03 -18.66
N ARG A 53 -18.52 -7.62 -18.99
CA ARG A 53 -19.27 -6.64 -18.18
C ARG A 53 -19.65 -7.22 -16.82
N LEU A 54 -20.13 -8.47 -16.82
CA LEU A 54 -20.49 -9.16 -15.58
C LEU A 54 -19.27 -9.44 -14.71
N ASP A 55 -18.16 -9.86 -15.34
CA ASP A 55 -16.93 -10.16 -14.64
C ASP A 55 -16.27 -8.91 -14.04
N LEU A 56 -16.30 -7.78 -14.76
CA LEU A 56 -15.89 -6.49 -14.22
C LEU A 56 -16.67 -6.12 -12.96
N LEU A 57 -18.00 -6.27 -13.00
CA LEU A 57 -18.87 -6.00 -11.86
C LEU A 57 -18.54 -6.91 -10.67
N ARG A 58 -18.27 -8.20 -10.91
CA ARG A 58 -17.92 -9.17 -9.86
C ARG A 58 -16.58 -8.86 -9.21
N VAL A 59 -15.57 -8.51 -10.01
CA VAL A 59 -14.25 -8.10 -9.50
C VAL A 59 -14.38 -6.85 -8.62
N ASN A 60 -15.09 -5.84 -9.10
CA ASN A 60 -15.26 -4.59 -8.35
C ASN A 60 -16.17 -4.75 -7.12
N ALA A 61 -17.18 -5.62 -7.19
CA ALA A 61 -18.00 -5.95 -6.02
C ALA A 61 -17.15 -6.66 -4.95
N TRP A 62 -16.33 -7.63 -5.35
CA TRP A 62 -15.43 -8.33 -4.43
C TRP A 62 -14.49 -7.36 -3.67
N VAL A 63 -13.80 -6.46 -4.38
CA VAL A 63 -12.86 -5.54 -3.70
C VAL A 63 -13.58 -4.58 -2.76
N ARG A 64 -14.78 -4.12 -3.15
CA ARG A 64 -15.61 -3.23 -2.33
C ARG A 64 -16.08 -3.94 -1.08
N GLU A 65 -16.59 -5.16 -1.19
CA GLU A 65 -17.03 -5.97 -0.04
C GLU A 65 -15.85 -6.30 0.88
N ALA A 66 -14.74 -6.79 0.31
CA ALA A 66 -13.57 -7.18 1.08
C ALA A 66 -13.00 -5.99 1.86
N SER A 67 -12.96 -4.81 1.24
CA SER A 67 -12.46 -3.57 1.88
C SER A 67 -13.47 -2.86 2.77
N GLY A 68 -14.67 -3.41 2.99
CA GLY A 68 -15.73 -2.74 3.76
C GLY A 68 -16.18 -1.40 3.16
N GLY A 69 -16.08 -1.27 1.83
CA GLY A 69 -16.45 -0.08 1.06
C GLY A 69 -15.34 0.95 0.84
N LEU A 70 -14.13 0.74 1.40
CA LEU A 70 -13.03 1.71 1.31
C LEU A 70 -12.41 1.79 -0.09
N LEU A 71 -12.45 0.68 -0.84
CA LEU A 71 -12.02 0.62 -2.24
C LEU A 71 -13.26 0.41 -3.13
N PRO A 72 -13.73 1.44 -3.84
CA PRO A 72 -14.99 1.35 -4.60
C PRO A 72 -14.90 0.45 -5.83
N GLY A 73 -13.69 0.20 -6.34
CA GLY A 73 -13.41 -0.66 -7.48
C GLY A 73 -11.90 -0.78 -7.69
N LEU A 74 -11.48 -1.81 -8.42
CA LEU A 74 -10.08 -2.11 -8.73
C LEU A 74 -9.77 -1.96 -10.22
N LEU A 75 -10.70 -2.40 -11.08
CA LEU A 75 -10.53 -2.38 -12.53
C LEU A 75 -11.55 -1.44 -13.17
N SER A 76 -11.11 -0.66 -14.14
CA SER A 76 -11.99 0.15 -15.00
C SER A 76 -12.52 -0.65 -16.20
N THR A 77 -11.73 -1.63 -16.66
CA THR A 77 -12.04 -2.52 -17.79
C THR A 77 -11.46 -3.91 -17.51
N MET A 78 -12.05 -4.95 -18.12
CA MET A 78 -11.47 -6.28 -18.07
C MET A 78 -10.36 -6.40 -19.11
N PRO A 79 -9.23 -7.06 -18.79
CA PRO A 79 -8.28 -7.48 -19.82
C PRO A 79 -8.96 -8.44 -20.80
N SER A 80 -8.53 -8.44 -22.06
CA SER A 80 -9.07 -9.34 -23.08
C SER A 80 -8.72 -10.80 -22.79
N GLU A 81 -9.73 -11.67 -22.82
CA GLU A 81 -9.63 -13.13 -22.67
C GLU A 81 -8.67 -13.62 -21.56
N PRO A 82 -8.87 -13.20 -20.29
CA PRO A 82 -7.95 -13.53 -19.22
C PRO A 82 -8.08 -15.00 -18.84
N SER A 83 -6.99 -15.76 -19.03
CA SER A 83 -6.88 -17.13 -18.53
C SER A 83 -6.81 -17.19 -17.00
N LEU A 84 -6.05 -16.26 -16.40
CA LEU A 84 -5.87 -16.12 -14.96
C LEU A 84 -5.70 -14.63 -14.63
N LEU A 85 -6.35 -14.17 -13.58
CA LEU A 85 -6.29 -12.80 -13.10
C LEU A 85 -5.95 -12.83 -11.61
N LEU A 86 -4.80 -12.27 -11.28
CA LEU A 86 -4.29 -12.17 -9.91
C LEU A 86 -4.50 -10.75 -9.41
N LEU A 87 -5.38 -10.60 -8.43
CA LEU A 87 -5.76 -9.29 -7.90
C LEU A 87 -5.31 -9.17 -6.47
N SER A 88 -4.73 -8.02 -6.13
CA SER A 88 -4.39 -7.62 -4.78
C SER A 88 -4.91 -6.21 -4.54
N ALA A 89 -5.48 -6.01 -3.35
CA ALA A 89 -6.00 -4.74 -2.90
C ALA A 89 -5.50 -4.49 -1.47
N VAL A 90 -4.88 -3.33 -1.26
CA VAL A 90 -4.32 -2.94 0.04
C VAL A 90 -4.80 -1.54 0.37
N TYR A 91 -5.26 -1.35 1.61
CA TYR A 91 -5.68 -0.05 2.11
C TYR A 91 -5.16 0.16 3.54
N LEU A 92 -4.49 1.29 3.76
CA LEU A 92 -4.01 1.70 5.07
C LEU A 92 -5.03 2.63 5.73
N ARG A 93 -5.65 2.15 6.81
CA ARG A 93 -6.49 2.93 7.73
C ARG A 93 -5.72 3.25 9.01
N ALA A 94 -4.91 4.30 8.94
CA ALA A 94 -4.10 4.74 10.07
C ALA A 94 -4.35 6.22 10.38
N THR A 95 -4.38 6.56 11.67
CA THR A 95 -4.37 7.94 12.14
C THR A 95 -3.05 8.25 12.84
N TRP A 96 -2.69 9.52 12.94
CA TRP A 96 -1.54 9.93 13.76
C TRP A 96 -1.76 9.50 15.21
N ARG A 97 -0.77 8.84 15.82
CA ARG A 97 -0.84 8.51 17.25
C ARG A 97 -0.93 9.78 18.11
N THR A 98 -0.23 10.84 17.68
CA THR A 98 -0.39 12.19 18.23
C THR A 98 -1.01 13.09 17.16
N PRO A 99 -2.28 13.49 17.28
CA PRO A 99 -2.92 14.32 16.26
C PRO A 99 -2.23 15.68 16.08
N LEU A 100 -1.99 16.07 14.82
CA LEU A 100 -1.54 17.42 14.46
C LEU A 100 -2.74 18.37 14.51
N LYS A 101 -2.56 19.57 15.07
CA LYS A 101 -3.63 20.56 15.17
C LYS A 101 -3.84 21.21 13.81
N ALA A 102 -5.04 21.03 13.24
CA ALA A 102 -5.38 21.57 11.91
C ALA A 102 -5.09 23.08 11.78
N LYS A 103 -5.37 23.86 12.83
CA LYS A 103 -5.08 25.30 12.91
C LYS A 103 -3.61 25.71 12.81
N HIS A 104 -2.68 24.77 12.94
CA HIS A 104 -1.24 25.01 12.75
C HIS A 104 -0.76 24.58 11.36
N THR A 105 -1.67 24.12 10.49
CA THR A 105 -1.35 23.87 9.08
C THR A 105 -1.25 25.21 8.37
N VAL A 106 -0.08 25.48 7.80
CA VAL A 106 0.21 26.76 7.13
C VAL A 106 0.79 26.50 5.74
N PRO A 107 0.57 27.39 4.76
CA PRO A 107 1.22 27.28 3.46
C PRO A 107 2.73 27.43 3.62
N LEU A 108 3.50 26.43 3.17
CA LEU A 108 4.96 26.50 3.09
C LEU A 108 5.46 26.05 1.72
N PRO A 109 6.62 26.56 1.26
CA PRO A 109 7.17 26.22 -0.04
C PRO A 109 7.65 24.76 -0.05
N PHE A 110 7.14 23.98 -1.00
CA PHE A 110 7.61 22.65 -1.35
C PHE A 110 8.51 22.72 -2.59
N LEU A 111 9.78 22.33 -2.41
CA LEU A 111 10.81 22.42 -3.44
C LEU A 111 10.75 21.20 -4.36
N ARG A 112 10.75 21.44 -5.67
CA ARG A 112 10.70 20.40 -6.71
C ARG A 112 11.87 20.57 -7.67
N PRO A 113 12.62 19.51 -8.00
CA PRO A 113 13.75 19.62 -8.92
C PRO A 113 13.34 20.25 -10.26
N GLY A 114 14.06 21.29 -10.69
CA GLY A 114 13.82 21.98 -11.96
C GLY A 114 12.48 22.73 -12.06
N ARG A 115 11.76 22.94 -10.96
CA ARG A 115 10.47 23.65 -10.94
C ARG A 115 10.45 24.72 -9.85
N PRO A 116 9.66 25.81 -10.03
CA PRO A 116 9.50 26.80 -8.98
C PRO A 116 8.85 26.18 -7.72
N PRO A 117 9.16 26.72 -6.53
CA PRO A 117 8.52 26.30 -5.28
C PRO A 117 7.01 26.37 -5.38
N LEU A 118 6.32 25.35 -4.88
CA LEU A 118 4.86 25.31 -4.80
C LEU A 118 4.44 25.48 -3.34
N GLN A 119 3.56 26.42 -3.05
CA GLN A 119 2.99 26.55 -1.71
C GLN A 119 2.03 25.38 -1.45
N VAL A 120 2.29 24.60 -0.40
CA VAL A 120 1.44 23.47 0.00
C VAL A 120 1.00 23.61 1.46
N PRO A 121 -0.23 23.18 1.82
CA PRO A 121 -0.63 23.11 3.21
C PRO A 121 0.30 22.16 3.97
N THR A 122 1.12 22.73 4.86
CA THR A 122 2.13 21.97 5.60
C THR A 122 1.75 21.92 7.07
N MET A 123 1.61 20.71 7.61
CA MET A 123 1.30 20.52 9.02
C MET A 123 2.53 20.86 9.87
N THR A 124 2.35 21.64 10.94
CA THR A 124 3.46 22.05 11.81
C THR A 124 3.21 21.75 13.29
N SER A 125 4.29 21.47 14.01
CA SER A 125 4.27 21.31 15.46
C SER A 125 5.67 21.54 16.03
N LYS A 126 5.76 22.30 17.12
CA LYS A 126 7.03 22.67 17.77
C LYS A 126 7.68 21.51 18.55
N LYS A 127 6.89 20.54 19.01
CA LYS A 127 7.32 19.44 19.89
C LYS A 127 6.67 18.12 19.49
N TYR A 128 6.56 17.87 18.18
CA TYR A 128 6.00 16.61 17.72
C TYR A 128 6.97 15.46 18.05
N PRO A 129 6.49 14.34 18.61
CA PRO A 129 7.35 13.19 18.86
C PRO A 129 7.75 12.54 17.54
N VAL A 130 9.02 12.71 17.15
CA VAL A 130 9.63 12.06 15.99
C VAL A 130 10.93 11.43 16.45
N ALA A 131 11.12 10.14 16.19
CA ALA A 131 12.44 9.53 16.30
C ALA A 131 13.21 9.85 15.02
N THR A 132 14.38 10.48 15.13
CA THR A 132 15.11 11.00 13.96
C THR A 132 16.58 10.66 14.04
N PHE A 133 17.19 10.36 12.90
CA PHE A 133 18.63 10.29 12.75
C PHE A 133 19.04 10.74 11.34
N THR A 134 20.34 10.96 11.15
CA THR A 134 20.93 11.27 9.84
C THR A 134 21.80 10.10 9.43
N ASP A 135 21.60 9.58 8.23
CA ASP A 135 22.52 8.64 7.61
C ASP A 135 23.47 9.43 6.70
N HIS A 136 24.73 9.52 7.12
CA HIS A 136 25.77 10.25 6.39
C HIS A 136 26.29 9.52 5.15
N HIS A 137 26.14 8.20 5.06
CA HIS A 137 26.54 7.45 3.87
C HIS A 137 25.53 7.66 2.73
N LEU A 138 24.24 7.65 3.06
CA LEU A 138 23.15 7.89 2.12
C LEU A 138 22.80 9.39 1.96
N GLN A 139 23.38 10.26 2.79
CA GLN A 139 23.09 11.70 2.82
C GLN A 139 21.58 11.96 2.97
N VAL A 140 20.96 11.37 3.99
CA VAL A 140 19.50 11.42 4.18
C VAL A 140 19.15 11.67 5.64
N GLN A 141 18.14 12.52 5.86
CA GLN A 141 17.50 12.66 7.16
C GLN A 141 16.33 11.67 7.24
N VAL A 142 16.33 10.83 8.28
CA VAL A 142 15.29 9.83 8.51
C VAL A 142 14.46 10.24 9.71
N GLY A 143 13.13 10.23 9.56
CA GLY A 143 12.18 10.48 10.63
C GLY A 143 11.14 9.38 10.72
N ARG A 144 10.90 8.84 11.91
CA ARG A 144 9.85 7.87 12.20
C ARG A 144 8.75 8.53 13.02
N LEU A 145 7.52 8.48 12.50
CA LEU A 145 6.30 9.00 13.11
C LEU A 145 5.35 7.86 13.44
N GLU A 146 4.87 7.83 14.67
CA GLU A 146 3.97 6.77 15.15
C GLU A 146 2.53 7.00 14.68
N LEU A 147 1.90 5.93 14.21
CA LEU A 147 0.50 5.89 13.80
C LEU A 147 -0.31 5.01 14.77
N SER A 148 -1.64 5.04 14.63
CA SER A 148 -2.54 4.12 15.32
C SER A 148 -2.30 2.68 14.88
N GLY A 149 -2.50 1.70 15.77
CA GLY A 149 -2.42 0.28 15.41
C GLY A 149 -1.01 -0.31 15.41
N GLY A 150 -0.04 0.35 16.04
CA GLY A 150 1.33 -0.17 16.19
C GLY A 150 2.20 -0.07 14.94
N ILE A 151 1.74 0.66 13.94
CA ILE A 151 2.44 0.97 12.69
C ILE A 151 3.09 2.36 12.77
N SER A 152 4.13 2.58 11.97
CA SER A 152 4.84 3.85 11.89
C SER A 152 5.09 4.27 10.45
N LEU A 153 5.04 5.56 10.17
CA LEU A 153 5.51 6.15 8.92
C LEU A 153 6.99 6.51 9.05
N VAL A 154 7.82 5.96 8.17
CA VAL A 154 9.22 6.35 8.04
C VAL A 154 9.36 7.27 6.83
N VAL A 155 9.89 8.46 7.05
CA VAL A 155 10.10 9.49 6.03
C VAL A 155 11.60 9.67 5.85
N LEU A 156 12.06 9.57 4.60
CA LEU A 156 13.44 9.77 4.20
C LEU A 156 13.52 11.04 3.37
N VAL A 157 14.32 12.02 3.80
CA VAL A 157 14.50 13.29 3.11
C VAL A 157 15.96 13.43 2.70
N PRO A 158 16.29 13.33 1.40
CA PRO A 158 17.65 13.53 0.92
C PRO A 158 18.20 14.90 1.36
N GLN A 159 19.44 14.91 1.83
CA GLN A 159 20.20 16.10 2.16
C GLN A 159 21.00 16.55 0.93
N GLY A 160 21.25 17.86 0.84
CA GLY A 160 22.02 18.45 -0.27
C GLY A 160 21.14 18.92 -1.43
N PRO A 161 21.63 18.85 -2.69
CA PRO A 161 20.97 19.48 -3.83
C PRO A 161 19.63 18.80 -4.16
N LEU A 162 18.68 19.62 -4.63
CA LEU A 162 17.41 19.13 -5.15
C LEU A 162 17.66 18.15 -6.31
N GLY A 163 17.03 16.98 -6.26
CA GLY A 163 17.19 15.93 -7.27
C GLY A 163 17.94 14.68 -6.80
N ALA A 164 18.43 14.65 -5.55
CA ALA A 164 19.13 13.51 -4.96
C ALA A 164 18.24 12.27 -4.66
N LEU A 165 16.92 12.34 -4.91
CA LEU A 165 15.99 11.24 -4.64
C LEU A 165 16.28 9.98 -5.49
N GLY A 166 16.55 10.14 -6.79
CA GLY A 166 16.80 9.00 -7.69
C GLY A 166 18.06 8.19 -7.35
N PRO A 167 19.20 8.81 -6.98
CA PRO A 167 20.33 8.11 -6.39
C PRO A 167 20.01 7.41 -5.07
N LEU A 168 19.26 8.07 -4.16
CA LEU A 168 18.84 7.47 -2.90
C LEU A 168 18.01 6.21 -3.13
N GLU A 169 17.00 6.26 -4.00
CA GLU A 169 16.14 5.11 -4.33
C GLU A 169 16.93 3.90 -4.82
N ARG A 170 18.00 4.12 -5.60
CA ARG A 170 18.89 3.04 -6.06
C ARG A 170 19.84 2.51 -4.98
N ALA A 171 20.15 3.32 -3.98
CA ALA A 171 21.05 2.96 -2.89
C ALA A 171 20.35 2.24 -1.73
N LEU A 172 19.01 2.32 -1.67
CA LEU A 172 18.17 1.58 -0.72
C LEU A 172 18.14 0.10 -1.11
N ASP A 173 18.84 -0.73 -0.35
CA ASP A 173 18.78 -2.19 -0.46
C ASP A 173 18.06 -2.81 0.76
N PRO A 174 17.52 -4.04 0.65
CA PRO A 174 16.79 -4.67 1.75
C PRO A 174 17.58 -4.81 3.06
N PRO A 175 18.90 -5.13 3.05
CA PRO A 175 19.73 -5.14 4.26
C PRO A 175 19.81 -3.78 4.96
N LYS A 176 19.76 -2.67 4.23
CA LYS A 176 19.74 -1.31 4.83
C LYS A 176 18.38 -0.92 5.43
N PHE A 177 17.33 -1.71 5.18
CA PHE A 177 15.97 -1.46 5.67
C PHE A 177 15.58 -2.28 6.92
N LEU A 178 16.30 -3.36 7.20
CA LEU A 178 16.07 -4.31 8.31
C LEU A 178 16.99 -4.01 9.49
#